data_AF-A0A671VZ89-F1
#
_entry.id   AF-A0A671VZ89-F1
#
_cell.length_a   1.000
_cell.length_b   1.000
_cell.length_c   1.000
_cell.angle_alpha   90.00
_cell.angle_beta   90.00
_cell.angle_gamma   90.00
#
_symmetry.space_group_name_H-M   'P 1'
#
loop_
_entity.id
_entity.type
_entity.pdbx_description
1 polymer ?
#
loop_
_entity_poly.entity_id
_entity_poly.type
_entity_poly.pdbx_seq_one_letter_code
_entity_poly.pdbx_strand_id
1 'polypeptide(L)'
;METLLWRPVRLLPVCTFSKHTRKQSAVCLLGLKSLQVSHTRGTRSRCGGEPMEKPSSSGRAALEESKGLVEDVGVLRGAEGGEADHHTPRKSSSSRSSRKSFRLDYRLEEDVTKSCQDKHGRWTNPWPTWRFPSYTTLLRFLLWDKNHSNIPSSKELLDSELPVMEPYFVQSPDLSESGPGLRVTWLGHATVLVEMDGLNILTDPIFSQRASMFQFLGPKRYRGPPCTVEQLPRIDAVVISHSHYDHLDAGSVAGLNQRFGGELRWFVPLGLMDWLTKMGCENVMELDWWEENCVPGHDDITFVCTPAQHWSKRTAMDDNKSLWGSWCVLGPDHRFFFAGDTGYCSSFQEIGRRYGPFDLAAIPIGAYHPRDMMQGQHVDPEEAVQIHQDLQAKQSVAIHWGTFALAYEYYLEPPARLREALEQKGLKPESFFTLDHGESRLVASQQGDVFD
;
A
#
# COMPACT_ATOMS: atom_id res chain seq x y z
N MET A 1 -48.14 -64.68 -7.70
CA MET A 1 -47.85 -66.11 -7.95
C MET A 1 -46.47 -66.15 -8.57
N GLU A 2 -45.40 -66.66 -7.94
CA GLU A 2 -45.17 -67.28 -6.62
C GLU A 2 -43.75 -66.79 -6.16
N THR A 3 -43.46 -66.36 -4.93
CA THR A 3 -43.38 -67.08 -3.64
C THR A 3 -42.42 -68.30 -3.65
N LEU A 4 -41.48 -68.53 -2.72
CA LEU A 4 -41.05 -67.82 -1.48
C LEU A 4 -39.85 -68.57 -0.81
N LEU A 5 -39.00 -67.89 0.00
CA LEU A 5 -38.27 -68.40 1.22
C LEU A 5 -37.10 -69.43 1.07
N TRP A 6 -36.09 -69.60 1.96
CA TRP A 6 -35.46 -68.83 3.08
C TRP A 6 -34.09 -69.50 3.52
N ARG A 7 -33.00 -68.77 3.89
CA ARG A 7 -32.51 -68.34 5.25
C ARG A 7 -32.01 -69.48 6.21
N PRO A 8 -31.34 -69.22 7.37
CA PRO A 8 -30.66 -68.01 7.93
C PRO A 8 -29.28 -68.28 8.65
N VAL A 9 -28.88 -67.34 9.55
CA VAL A 9 -27.93 -67.42 10.71
C VAL A 9 -26.50 -66.90 10.39
N ARG A 10 -25.78 -66.12 11.24
CA ARG A 10 -25.95 -65.66 12.66
C ARG A 10 -25.77 -64.12 12.82
N LEU A 11 -25.33 -63.64 14.00
CA LEU A 11 -25.14 -62.22 14.42
C LEU A 11 -23.91 -62.06 15.35
N LEU A 12 -23.17 -60.95 15.20
CA LEU A 12 -22.52 -60.05 16.21
C LEU A 12 -21.53 -60.63 17.28
N PRO A 13 -20.47 -59.88 17.73
CA PRO A 13 -20.60 -58.54 18.36
C PRO A 13 -19.52 -57.44 18.11
N VAL A 14 -20.02 -56.20 18.06
CA VAL A 14 -19.65 -54.94 18.78
C VAL A 14 -18.22 -54.70 19.36
N CYS A 15 -17.66 -53.53 18.98
CA CYS A 15 -16.64 -52.65 19.61
C CYS A 15 -15.20 -53.12 19.93
N THR A 16 -14.23 -52.35 19.40
CA THR A 16 -13.46 -51.36 20.21
C THR A 16 -12.67 -50.37 19.32
N PHE A 17 -12.50 -49.14 19.79
CA PHE A 17 -11.62 -48.12 19.19
C PHE A 17 -10.16 -48.36 19.62
N SER A 18 -9.19 -48.11 18.74
CA SER A 18 -7.82 -47.78 19.16
C SER A 18 -7.18 -46.75 18.23
N LYS A 19 -6.31 -45.91 18.80
CA LYS A 19 -5.70 -44.74 18.14
C LYS A 19 -4.38 -45.09 17.46
N HIS A 20 -4.15 -44.45 16.31
CA HIS A 20 -2.88 -44.04 15.70
C HIS A 20 -2.69 -44.52 14.26
N THR A 21 -2.77 -43.58 13.32
CA THR A 21 -1.84 -43.50 12.18
C THR A 21 -1.76 -42.05 11.71
N ARG A 22 -0.54 -41.60 11.39
CA ARG A 22 -0.26 -40.30 10.78
C ARG A 22 -1.04 -40.17 9.46
N LYS A 23 -1.76 -39.05 9.25
CA LYS A 23 -2.09 -38.63 7.89
C LYS A 23 -0.91 -37.83 7.34
N GLN A 24 -0.21 -38.42 6.38
CA GLN A 24 0.76 -37.71 5.55
C GLN A 24 0.01 -36.77 4.60
N SER A 25 0.44 -35.52 4.51
CA SER A 25 -0.08 -34.58 3.50
C SER A 25 0.46 -34.96 2.13
N ALA A 26 -0.44 -35.31 1.20
CA ALA A 26 -0.08 -35.53 -0.19
C ALA A 26 0.09 -34.18 -0.90
N VAL A 27 1.35 -33.77 -1.13
CA VAL A 27 1.67 -32.64 -2.02
C VAL A 27 1.73 -33.18 -3.45
N CYS A 28 0.88 -32.63 -4.33
CA CYS A 28 0.79 -33.09 -5.72
C CYS A 28 1.91 -32.46 -6.58
N LEU A 29 2.84 -33.30 -7.03
CA LEU A 29 3.87 -32.95 -8.01
C LEU A 29 3.30 -32.96 -9.43
N LEU A 30 3.22 -31.80 -10.09
CA LEU A 30 3.10 -31.69 -11.54
C LEU A 30 3.87 -30.47 -12.05
N GLY A 31 4.76 -30.65 -13.05
CA GLY A 31 5.11 -29.54 -13.96
C GLY A 31 6.57 -29.34 -14.38
N LEU A 32 7.58 -30.02 -13.82
CA LEU A 32 8.96 -29.86 -14.30
C LEU A 32 9.21 -30.69 -15.58
N LYS A 33 9.06 -30.06 -16.75
CA LYS A 33 9.67 -30.52 -18.00
C LYS A 33 10.99 -29.80 -18.24
N SER A 34 11.99 -30.58 -18.60
CA SER A 34 13.38 -30.18 -18.85
C SER A 34 13.52 -29.10 -19.92
N LEU A 35 14.27 -28.04 -19.62
CA LEU A 35 15.12 -27.38 -20.62
C LEU A 35 16.58 -27.65 -20.27
N GLN A 36 17.31 -28.26 -21.21
CA GLN A 36 18.76 -28.20 -21.21
C GLN A 36 19.17 -26.77 -21.55
N VAL A 37 19.96 -26.13 -20.70
CA VAL A 37 20.69 -24.90 -21.07
C VAL A 37 22.16 -25.27 -21.12
N SER A 38 22.74 -25.17 -22.32
CA SER A 38 24.16 -25.38 -22.57
C SER A 38 24.99 -24.24 -21.95
N HIS A 39 26.06 -24.59 -21.25
CA HIS A 39 27.07 -23.62 -20.83
C HIS A 39 27.83 -23.07 -22.03
N THR A 40 27.91 -21.75 -22.15
CA THR A 40 29.02 -21.07 -22.82
C THR A 40 29.63 -20.01 -21.89
N ARG A 41 30.96 -20.04 -21.76
CA ARG A 41 31.73 -19.02 -21.03
C ARG A 41 31.68 -17.69 -21.78
N GLY A 42 31.56 -16.58 -21.05
CA GLY A 42 31.39 -15.26 -21.63
C GLY A 42 32.68 -14.58 -22.11
N THR A 43 32.49 -13.42 -22.74
CA THR A 43 33.51 -12.43 -23.08
C THR A 43 32.96 -11.03 -22.78
N ARG A 44 33.83 -10.13 -22.29
CA ARG A 44 33.51 -8.70 -22.15
C ARG A 44 33.26 -8.08 -23.53
N SER A 45 32.28 -7.19 -23.64
CA SER A 45 32.19 -6.22 -24.74
C SER A 45 31.83 -4.83 -24.21
N ARG A 46 32.25 -3.79 -24.94
CA ARG A 46 32.14 -2.37 -24.58
C ARG A 46 30.83 -1.75 -25.08
N CYS A 47 30.42 -0.65 -24.46
CA CYS A 47 29.33 0.21 -24.90
C CYS A 47 29.62 0.89 -26.26
N GLY A 48 28.59 1.13 -27.07
CA GLY A 48 28.63 1.97 -28.28
C GLY A 48 27.41 1.76 -29.20
N GLY A 49 26.85 2.87 -29.74
CA GLY A 49 25.65 2.90 -30.61
C GLY A 49 24.42 3.47 -29.86
N GLU A 50 24.25 4.79 -29.79
CA GLU A 50 23.61 5.70 -30.77
C GLU A 50 22.06 5.74 -30.71
N PRO A 51 21.44 6.94 -30.68
CA PRO A 51 20.00 7.09 -30.40
C PRO A 51 19.14 6.95 -31.66
N MET A 52 17.91 6.46 -31.48
CA MET A 52 16.90 6.36 -32.55
C MET A 52 15.84 7.47 -32.38
N GLU A 53 15.46 8.12 -33.47
CA GLU A 53 14.60 9.31 -33.46
C GLU A 53 13.14 9.02 -33.05
N LYS A 54 12.49 9.99 -32.41
CA LYS A 54 11.06 9.97 -32.09
C LYS A 54 10.24 10.57 -33.26
N PRO A 55 9.06 10.02 -33.60
CA PRO A 55 8.11 10.70 -34.48
C PRO A 55 7.49 11.91 -33.76
N SER A 56 7.46 13.06 -34.42
CA SER A 56 6.79 14.27 -33.93
C SER A 56 5.30 14.27 -34.28
N SER A 57 4.42 14.52 -33.30
CA SER A 57 3.03 14.95 -33.53
C SER A 57 2.82 16.35 -32.97
N SER A 58 2.73 17.33 -33.88
CA SER A 58 2.40 18.72 -33.57
C SER A 58 0.88 18.89 -33.43
N GLY A 59 0.44 19.66 -32.44
CA GLY A 59 -0.99 19.81 -32.16
C GLY A 59 -1.35 20.77 -31.03
N ARG A 60 -0.78 21.99 -31.02
CA ARG A 60 -1.28 23.08 -30.17
C ARG A 60 -1.59 24.31 -31.00
N ALA A 61 -2.82 24.78 -30.91
CA ALA A 61 -3.29 25.99 -31.57
C ALA A 61 -2.66 27.24 -30.93
N ALA A 62 -2.31 28.22 -31.75
CA ALA A 62 -1.90 29.54 -31.30
C ALA A 62 -3.14 30.44 -31.13
N LEU A 63 -3.11 31.29 -30.10
CA LEU A 63 -3.99 32.45 -29.95
C LEU A 63 -3.11 33.70 -30.07
N GLU A 64 -3.45 34.59 -31.00
CA GLU A 64 -2.74 35.85 -31.23
C GLU A 64 -3.23 36.93 -30.27
N GLU A 65 -2.30 37.58 -29.56
CA GLU A 65 -2.56 38.90 -28.96
C GLU A 65 -2.19 40.00 -29.95
N SER A 66 -3.14 40.85 -30.31
CA SER A 66 -2.90 42.04 -31.12
C SER A 66 -2.70 43.28 -30.23
N LYS A 67 -1.61 44.03 -30.48
CA LYS A 67 -1.36 45.33 -29.84
C LYS A 67 -1.91 46.47 -30.69
N GLY A 68 -2.69 47.36 -30.08
CA GLY A 68 -3.08 48.66 -30.64
C GLY A 68 -2.43 49.81 -29.87
N LEU A 69 -1.75 50.71 -30.59
CA LEU A 69 -1.16 51.96 -30.07
C LEU A 69 -2.10 53.13 -30.36
N VAL A 70 -2.25 54.06 -29.40
CA VAL A 70 -2.70 55.44 -29.64
C VAL A 70 -2.03 56.39 -28.60
N GLU A 71 -1.31 57.40 -29.08
CA GLU A 71 -0.79 58.57 -28.32
C GLU A 71 -1.90 59.68 -28.29
N ASP A 72 -1.86 60.84 -27.62
CA ASP A 72 -0.78 61.78 -27.30
C ASP A 72 -1.31 62.97 -26.43
N VAL A 73 -0.41 63.84 -25.89
CA VAL A 73 -0.58 65.22 -25.32
C VAL A 73 -1.55 65.39 -24.11
N GLY A 74 -1.35 66.18 -23.04
CA GLY A 74 -0.39 67.23 -22.58
C GLY A 74 -1.22 68.30 -21.79
N VAL A 75 -0.83 68.93 -20.66
CA VAL A 75 0.04 70.14 -20.54
C VAL A 75 -0.04 70.74 -19.09
N LEU A 76 1.13 71.00 -18.46
CA LEU A 76 1.58 72.08 -17.53
C LEU A 76 0.78 72.69 -16.31
N ARG A 77 1.58 73.04 -15.26
CA ARG A 77 1.41 74.02 -14.12
C ARG A 77 0.48 73.63 -12.94
N GLY A 78 0.77 73.93 -11.66
CA GLY A 78 2.00 74.45 -11.01
C GLY A 78 1.80 75.00 -9.57
N ALA A 79 2.89 75.02 -8.76
CA ALA A 79 3.19 75.85 -7.57
C ALA A 79 2.47 75.68 -6.17
N GLU A 80 3.34 75.58 -5.15
CA GLU A 80 3.30 76.14 -3.75
C GLU A 80 2.21 75.80 -2.70
N GLY A 81 2.63 75.74 -1.42
CA GLY A 81 1.79 75.71 -0.22
C GLY A 81 2.18 74.60 0.77
N GLY A 82 2.33 74.91 2.07
CA GLY A 82 2.76 73.94 3.10
C GLY A 82 1.88 73.88 4.35
N GLU A 83 2.46 73.33 5.43
CA GLU A 83 1.96 73.23 6.81
C GLU A 83 1.07 72.01 7.18
N ALA A 84 1.05 71.66 8.47
CA ALA A 84 0.59 70.37 9.01
C ALA A 84 -0.36 70.55 10.22
N ASP A 85 -1.34 69.66 10.44
CA ASP A 85 -1.21 68.51 11.38
C ASP A 85 -2.55 67.73 11.62
N HIS A 86 -2.41 66.48 12.10
CA HIS A 86 -3.34 65.60 12.85
C HIS A 86 -4.73 65.06 12.33
N HIS A 87 -4.85 63.72 12.50
CA HIS A 87 -6.04 62.84 12.71
C HIS A 87 -6.89 62.28 11.53
N THR A 88 -6.47 61.09 11.03
CA THR A 88 -7.22 59.81 10.73
C THR A 88 -8.67 59.78 10.18
N PRO A 89 -9.09 58.80 9.32
CA PRO A 89 -8.54 57.42 9.19
C PRO A 89 -8.42 56.79 7.77
N ARG A 90 -7.70 55.65 7.71
CA ARG A 90 -7.72 54.56 6.69
C ARG A 90 -7.83 54.91 5.18
N LYS A 91 -6.75 54.62 4.42
CA LYS A 91 -6.80 53.71 3.24
C LYS A 91 -5.42 53.20 2.81
N SER A 92 -5.45 52.03 2.18
CA SER A 92 -4.36 51.19 1.67
C SER A 92 -3.32 51.84 0.74
N SER A 93 -2.06 51.41 0.84
CA SER A 93 -1.42 50.65 -0.25
C SER A 93 -0.14 49.93 0.23
N SER A 94 0.14 48.78 -0.37
CA SER A 94 1.21 47.86 0.05
C SER A 94 2.48 48.04 -0.79
N SER A 95 3.63 48.25 -0.15
CA SER A 95 4.96 48.13 -0.78
C SER A 95 5.73 46.93 -0.22
N ARG A 96 5.18 45.72 -0.39
CA ARG A 96 5.93 44.47 -0.13
C ARG A 96 7.06 44.34 -1.16
N SER A 97 8.26 44.78 -0.77
CA SER A 97 9.51 44.48 -1.46
C SER A 97 9.68 42.96 -1.55
N SER A 98 9.35 42.40 -2.72
CA SER A 98 9.50 40.97 -3.00
C SER A 98 10.97 40.63 -3.21
N ARG A 99 11.71 40.52 -2.09
CA ARG A 99 12.92 39.71 -2.08
C ARG A 99 12.48 38.25 -2.20
N LYS A 100 12.35 37.77 -3.43
CA LYS A 100 12.33 36.33 -3.72
C LYS A 100 13.64 35.75 -3.20
N SER A 101 13.62 35.21 -1.98
CA SER A 101 14.65 34.27 -1.57
C SER A 101 14.53 33.07 -2.50
N PHE A 102 15.58 32.80 -3.28
CA PHE A 102 15.77 31.49 -3.89
C PHE A 102 16.01 30.50 -2.75
N ARG A 103 14.92 30.02 -2.13
CA ARG A 103 14.94 28.70 -1.51
C ARG A 103 15.06 27.73 -2.67
N LEU A 104 16.21 27.07 -2.73
CA LEU A 104 16.42 25.94 -3.62
C LEU A 104 15.37 24.89 -3.26
N ASP A 105 14.39 24.64 -4.13
CA ASP A 105 13.36 23.65 -3.87
C ASP A 105 13.91 22.25 -4.17
N TYR A 106 14.44 21.63 -3.13
CA TYR A 106 15.04 20.30 -3.13
C TYR A 106 14.06 19.18 -3.51
N ARG A 107 12.76 19.47 -3.69
CA ARG A 107 11.75 18.51 -4.15
C ARG A 107 11.77 18.23 -5.66
N LEU A 108 12.56 18.99 -6.41
CA LEU A 108 12.70 18.93 -7.87
C LEU A 108 14.01 18.27 -8.35
N GLU A 109 14.78 17.61 -7.48
CA GLU A 109 15.95 16.84 -7.93
C GLU A 109 15.52 15.68 -8.85
N GLU A 110 16.16 15.55 -10.01
CA GLU A 110 15.95 14.43 -10.95
C GLU A 110 16.52 13.10 -10.43
N ASP A 111 17.20 13.13 -9.28
CA ASP A 111 17.93 12.06 -8.59
C ASP A 111 17.04 11.18 -7.68
N VAL A 112 15.81 10.90 -8.12
CA VAL A 112 14.96 9.86 -7.52
C VAL A 112 15.14 8.52 -8.22
N THR A 113 15.05 7.41 -7.48
CA THR A 113 15.15 6.06 -8.01
C THR A 113 13.95 5.76 -8.91
N LYS A 114 14.19 5.71 -10.23
CA LYS A 114 13.15 5.44 -11.24
C LYS A 114 12.85 3.94 -11.36
N SER A 115 11.62 3.61 -11.74
CA SER A 115 11.25 2.25 -12.12
C SER A 115 12.07 1.81 -13.35
N CYS A 116 12.29 0.50 -13.49
CA CYS A 116 12.97 -0.03 -14.67
C CYS A 116 12.48 -1.43 -15.04
N GLN A 117 12.62 -1.77 -16.32
CA GLN A 117 12.25 -3.07 -16.89
C GLN A 117 13.47 -3.79 -17.45
N ASP A 118 13.41 -5.12 -17.48
CA ASP A 118 14.35 -5.94 -18.22
C ASP A 118 14.04 -5.97 -19.73
N LYS A 119 14.89 -6.65 -20.49
CA LYS A 119 14.74 -6.86 -21.95
C LYS A 119 13.48 -7.64 -22.37
N HIS A 120 12.70 -8.14 -21.43
CA HIS A 120 11.45 -8.87 -21.65
C HIS A 120 10.22 -8.07 -21.20
N GLY A 121 10.38 -6.80 -20.83
CA GLY A 121 9.30 -5.94 -20.34
C GLY A 121 8.83 -6.31 -18.93
N ARG A 122 9.68 -6.96 -18.13
CA ARG A 122 9.40 -7.34 -16.74
C ARG A 122 10.00 -6.28 -15.82
N TRP A 123 9.21 -5.75 -14.90
CA TRP A 123 9.70 -4.78 -13.91
C TRP A 123 10.79 -5.40 -13.01
N THR A 124 11.79 -4.61 -12.62
CA THR A 124 12.91 -5.05 -11.79
C THR A 124 13.19 -4.10 -10.64
N ASN A 125 13.73 -4.65 -9.54
CA ASN A 125 14.18 -3.85 -8.41
C ASN A 125 15.58 -3.28 -8.68
N PRO A 126 15.80 -1.96 -8.55
CA PRO A 126 17.10 -1.34 -8.76
C PRO A 126 18.07 -1.47 -7.58
N TRP A 127 17.59 -1.79 -6.37
CA TRP A 127 18.41 -1.75 -5.14
C TRP A 127 19.26 -3.02 -4.93
N PRO A 128 20.50 -2.89 -4.40
CA PRO A 128 21.39 -4.03 -4.12
C PRO A 128 20.93 -4.92 -2.94
N THR A 129 19.97 -4.43 -2.16
CA THR A 129 19.24 -5.15 -1.11
C THR A 129 18.27 -6.18 -1.69
N TRP A 130 17.79 -6.00 -2.93
CA TRP A 130 16.92 -6.97 -3.59
C TRP A 130 17.66 -8.30 -3.84
N ARG A 131 17.09 -9.39 -3.32
CA ARG A 131 17.53 -10.75 -3.58
C ARG A 131 16.33 -11.66 -3.70
N PHE A 132 16.01 -12.08 -4.93
CA PHE A 132 15.02 -13.12 -5.11
C PHE A 132 15.56 -14.46 -4.56
N PRO A 133 14.77 -15.24 -3.82
CA PRO A 133 15.21 -16.50 -3.25
C PRO A 133 15.71 -17.50 -4.29
N SER A 134 16.83 -18.17 -4.00
CA SER A 134 17.34 -19.22 -4.89
C SER A 134 16.38 -20.41 -4.92
N TYR A 135 16.34 -21.17 -6.02
CA TYR A 135 15.55 -22.41 -6.09
C TYR A 135 15.87 -23.40 -4.95
N THR A 136 17.12 -23.44 -4.51
CA THR A 136 17.55 -24.23 -3.34
C THR A 136 16.98 -23.70 -2.02
N THR A 137 16.92 -22.37 -1.83
CA THR A 137 16.26 -21.75 -0.66
C THR A 137 14.76 -22.03 -0.69
N LEU A 138 14.11 -21.89 -1.85
CA LEU A 138 12.68 -22.13 -2.04
C LEU A 138 12.30 -23.60 -1.77
N LEU A 139 13.10 -24.54 -2.26
CA LEU A 139 12.90 -25.97 -2.00
C LEU A 139 13.09 -26.32 -0.52
N ARG A 140 14.09 -25.72 0.15
CA ARG A 140 14.31 -25.87 1.59
C ARG A 140 13.11 -25.32 2.38
N PHE A 141 12.65 -24.12 2.06
CA PHE A 141 11.49 -23.49 2.69
C PHE A 141 10.24 -24.36 2.59
N LEU A 142 9.91 -24.84 1.39
CA LEU A 142 8.69 -25.63 1.15
C LEU A 142 8.71 -27.05 1.73
N LEU A 143 9.89 -27.65 1.95
CA LEU A 143 10.01 -29.06 2.36
C LEU A 143 10.62 -29.29 3.75
N TRP A 144 11.38 -28.33 4.27
CA TRP A 144 12.30 -28.53 5.40
C TRP A 144 12.23 -27.47 6.50
N ASP A 145 11.98 -26.21 6.13
CA ASP A 145 11.86 -25.15 7.14
C ASP A 145 10.59 -25.40 7.96
N LYS A 146 10.73 -25.35 9.29
CA LYS A 146 9.62 -25.60 10.19
C LYS A 146 8.72 -24.37 10.24
N ASN A 147 7.43 -24.58 10.03
CA ASN A 147 6.42 -23.57 10.29
C ASN A 147 6.26 -23.40 11.82
N HIS A 148 6.67 -22.25 12.35
CA HIS A 148 6.54 -21.89 13.77
C HIS A 148 5.38 -20.91 14.03
N SER A 149 4.47 -20.72 13.06
CA SER A 149 3.31 -19.82 13.22
C SER A 149 2.47 -20.14 14.45
N ASN A 150 2.33 -21.42 14.82
CA ASN A 150 1.60 -21.91 16.01
C ASN A 150 0.22 -21.26 16.23
N ILE A 151 -0.47 -20.90 15.14
CA ILE A 151 -1.79 -20.25 15.19
C ILE A 151 -2.79 -21.19 15.89
N PRO A 152 -3.47 -20.76 16.97
CA PRO A 152 -4.41 -21.60 17.69
C PRO A 152 -5.59 -22.05 16.81
N SER A 153 -5.99 -23.31 17.00
CA SER A 153 -7.25 -23.83 16.45
C SER A 153 -8.48 -23.50 17.33
N SER A 154 -8.26 -23.01 18.56
CA SER A 154 -9.33 -22.55 19.46
C SER A 154 -9.74 -21.14 19.06
N LYS A 155 -11.05 -20.94 18.88
CA LYS A 155 -11.63 -19.62 18.60
C LYS A 155 -11.51 -18.73 19.84
N GLU A 156 -11.69 -19.30 21.01
CA GLU A 156 -11.67 -18.62 22.31
C GLU A 156 -10.30 -18.00 22.58
N LEU A 157 -9.22 -18.73 22.28
CA LEU A 157 -7.86 -18.23 22.42
C LEU A 157 -7.56 -17.13 21.38
N LEU A 158 -7.90 -17.37 20.10
CA LEU A 158 -7.78 -16.35 19.04
C LEU A 158 -8.61 -15.09 19.29
N ASP A 159 -9.79 -15.17 19.90
CA ASP A 159 -10.62 -14.01 20.26
C ASP A 159 -10.08 -13.27 21.48
N SER A 160 -9.30 -13.94 22.34
CA SER A 160 -8.67 -13.34 23.52
C SER A 160 -7.34 -12.64 23.21
N GLU A 161 -6.63 -13.06 22.17
CA GLU A 161 -5.31 -12.53 21.79
C GLU A 161 -5.35 -11.61 20.56
N LEU A 162 -6.33 -11.80 19.68
CA LEU A 162 -6.57 -10.98 18.49
C LEU A 162 -8.09 -10.78 18.33
N PRO A 163 -8.73 -9.96 19.18
CA PRO A 163 -10.15 -9.68 19.07
C PRO A 163 -10.49 -9.07 17.70
N VAL A 164 -11.68 -9.41 17.19
CA VAL A 164 -12.26 -8.71 16.03
C VAL A 164 -13.41 -7.86 16.56
N MET A 165 -13.16 -6.57 16.57
CA MET A 165 -14.04 -5.51 16.99
C MET A 165 -14.95 -5.10 15.83
N GLU A 166 -16.19 -4.70 16.13
CA GLU A 166 -17.07 -4.07 15.14
C GLU A 166 -16.63 -2.60 14.95
N PRO A 167 -16.34 -2.12 13.73
CA PRO A 167 -15.83 -0.76 13.53
C PRO A 167 -16.84 0.33 13.93
N TYR A 168 -16.33 1.51 14.34
CA TYR A 168 -17.18 2.59 14.85
C TYR A 168 -18.28 3.02 13.85
N PHE A 169 -17.99 3.02 12.54
CA PHE A 169 -18.95 3.39 11.49
C PHE A 169 -20.07 2.36 11.30
N VAL A 170 -19.91 1.13 11.80
CA VAL A 170 -20.98 0.12 11.83
C VAL A 170 -21.85 0.30 13.08
N GLN A 171 -21.22 0.59 14.23
CA GLN A 171 -21.91 0.87 15.49
C GLN A 171 -22.67 2.22 15.48
N SER A 172 -22.18 3.20 14.72
CA SER A 172 -22.73 4.56 14.65
C SER A 172 -22.52 5.14 13.24
N PRO A 173 -23.34 4.75 12.25
CA PRO A 173 -23.23 5.23 10.88
C PRO A 173 -23.34 6.75 10.76
N ASP A 174 -24.15 7.39 11.61
CA ASP A 174 -24.35 8.85 11.61
C ASP A 174 -23.07 9.64 12.00
N LEU A 175 -22.05 8.96 12.54
CA LEU A 175 -20.73 9.54 12.85
C LEU A 175 -19.70 9.30 11.73
N SER A 176 -20.09 8.72 10.59
CA SER A 176 -19.20 8.49 9.45
C SER A 176 -19.05 9.70 8.52
N GLU A 177 -19.70 10.83 8.81
CA GLU A 177 -19.36 12.11 8.17
C GLU A 177 -18.02 12.60 8.74
N SER A 178 -16.98 12.52 7.91
CA SER A 178 -15.58 12.76 8.28
C SER A 178 -15.38 14.20 8.78
N GLY A 179 -15.36 14.36 10.11
CA GLY A 179 -14.96 15.61 10.75
C GLY A 179 -13.48 15.95 10.46
N PRO A 180 -13.05 17.21 10.68
CA PRO A 180 -11.68 17.62 10.39
C PRO A 180 -10.67 16.84 11.24
N GLY A 181 -9.76 16.12 10.57
CA GLY A 181 -8.73 15.30 11.20
C GLY A 181 -8.29 14.13 10.33
N LEU A 182 -7.37 13.35 10.88
CA LEU A 182 -6.88 12.09 10.30
C LEU A 182 -7.31 10.93 11.22
N ARG A 183 -8.08 9.96 10.70
CA ARG A 183 -8.43 8.72 11.40
C ARG A 183 -7.97 7.52 10.60
N VAL A 184 -7.55 6.47 11.30
CA VAL A 184 -7.28 5.16 10.68
C VAL A 184 -8.10 4.07 11.38
N THR A 185 -8.63 3.14 10.60
CA THR A 185 -9.28 1.90 11.05
C THR A 185 -8.60 0.71 10.40
N TRP A 186 -8.12 -0.26 11.19
CA TRP A 186 -7.47 -1.45 10.62
C TRP A 186 -8.50 -2.55 10.34
N LEU A 187 -8.70 -2.88 9.07
CA LEU A 187 -9.66 -3.93 8.64
C LEU A 187 -9.01 -5.32 8.52
N GLY A 188 -7.76 -5.44 8.96
CA GLY A 188 -6.93 -6.63 8.90
C GLY A 188 -6.01 -6.66 7.68
N HIS A 189 -4.92 -7.43 7.81
CA HIS A 189 -3.85 -7.54 6.82
C HIS A 189 -3.28 -6.18 6.42
N ALA A 190 -3.17 -5.88 5.12
CA ALA A 190 -2.80 -4.58 4.58
C ALA A 190 -3.99 -3.64 4.35
N THR A 191 -5.22 -4.05 4.68
CA THR A 191 -6.42 -3.21 4.51
C THR A 191 -6.58 -2.26 5.69
N VAL A 192 -6.35 -0.96 5.46
CA VAL A 192 -6.75 0.13 6.35
C VAL A 192 -7.75 1.04 5.64
N LEU A 193 -8.76 1.49 6.39
CA LEU A 193 -9.57 2.66 6.03
C LEU A 193 -8.93 3.89 6.67
N VAL A 194 -8.67 4.92 5.87
CA VAL A 194 -8.11 6.20 6.31
C VAL A 194 -9.11 7.30 5.95
N GLU A 195 -9.59 8.01 6.96
CA GLU A 195 -10.34 9.26 6.80
C GLU A 195 -9.34 10.41 6.89
N MET A 196 -9.18 11.20 5.83
CA MET A 196 -8.21 12.29 5.77
C MET A 196 -8.72 13.42 4.89
N ASP A 197 -8.72 14.64 5.41
CA ASP A 197 -9.04 15.89 4.69
C ASP A 197 -10.35 15.83 3.88
N GLY A 198 -11.34 15.08 4.41
CA GLY A 198 -12.66 14.89 3.80
C GLY A 198 -12.77 13.72 2.81
N LEU A 199 -11.69 12.98 2.54
CA LEU A 199 -11.71 11.74 1.75
C LEU A 199 -11.64 10.49 2.63
N ASN A 200 -12.35 9.45 2.20
CA ASN A 200 -12.27 8.11 2.75
C ASN A 200 -11.50 7.20 1.78
N ILE A 201 -10.30 6.79 2.21
CA ILE A 201 -9.31 6.09 1.40
C ILE A 201 -9.16 4.66 1.93
N LEU A 202 -9.23 3.68 1.04
CA LEU A 202 -9.09 2.26 1.39
C LEU A 202 -7.83 1.67 0.75
N THR A 203 -6.95 1.07 1.54
CA THR A 203 -5.74 0.41 1.02
C THR A 203 -6.00 -1.09 0.78
N ASP A 204 -5.41 -1.67 -0.28
CA ASP A 204 -5.30 -3.12 -0.51
C ASP A 204 -6.47 -3.97 0.04
N PRO A 205 -7.71 -3.78 -0.47
CA PRO A 205 -8.91 -4.33 0.16
C PRO A 205 -9.02 -5.85 -0.05
N ILE A 206 -8.99 -6.60 1.07
CA ILE A 206 -9.33 -8.02 1.11
C ILE A 206 -10.38 -8.33 2.18
N PHE A 207 -11.63 -8.50 1.75
CA PHE A 207 -12.77 -8.98 2.53
C PHE A 207 -13.01 -10.49 2.35
N SER A 208 -12.42 -11.11 1.33
CA SER A 208 -12.49 -12.56 1.11
C SER A 208 -11.85 -13.39 2.25
N GLN A 209 -12.29 -14.65 2.35
CA GLN A 209 -11.76 -15.61 3.34
C GLN A 209 -10.41 -16.20 2.94
N ARG A 210 -10.11 -16.27 1.64
CA ARG A 210 -8.80 -16.69 1.13
C ARG A 210 -8.19 -15.67 0.19
N ALA A 211 -6.90 -15.43 0.37
CA ALA A 211 -6.03 -14.76 -0.58
C ALA A 211 -5.58 -15.77 -1.65
N SER A 212 -6.41 -15.97 -2.67
CA SER A 212 -6.19 -17.00 -3.69
C SER A 212 -7.08 -16.78 -4.91
N MET A 213 -6.64 -17.29 -6.07
CA MET A 213 -7.49 -17.45 -7.26
C MET A 213 -8.76 -18.28 -6.97
N PHE A 214 -8.71 -19.18 -5.97
CA PHE A 214 -9.79 -20.11 -5.66
C PHE A 214 -10.15 -20.06 -4.17
N GLN A 215 -11.42 -19.83 -3.82
CA GLN A 215 -11.86 -19.79 -2.41
C GLN A 215 -11.82 -21.16 -1.69
N PHE A 216 -11.51 -22.25 -2.40
CA PHE A 216 -11.29 -23.59 -1.82
C PHE A 216 -9.81 -23.95 -1.57
N LEU A 217 -8.84 -23.17 -2.08
CA LEU A 217 -7.40 -23.48 -2.03
C LEU A 217 -6.58 -22.22 -1.67
N GLY A 218 -5.35 -22.37 -1.16
CA GLY A 218 -4.48 -21.25 -0.79
C GLY A 218 -4.72 -20.73 0.64
N PRO A 219 -3.98 -19.70 1.08
CA PRO A 219 -4.01 -19.21 2.45
C PRO A 219 -5.40 -18.70 2.84
N LYS A 220 -5.92 -19.18 3.98
CA LYS A 220 -7.16 -18.70 4.61
C LYS A 220 -6.77 -17.78 5.76
N ARG A 221 -7.49 -16.67 5.94
CA ARG A 221 -7.34 -15.83 7.14
C ARG A 221 -7.80 -16.57 8.39
N TYR A 222 -7.10 -16.36 9.50
CA TYR A 222 -7.47 -16.87 10.82
C TYR A 222 -8.26 -15.85 11.65
N ARG A 223 -8.12 -14.54 11.36
CA ARG A 223 -9.07 -13.49 11.78
C ARG A 223 -9.90 -13.03 10.58
N GLY A 224 -11.23 -12.99 10.73
CA GLY A 224 -12.14 -12.49 9.68
C GLY A 224 -12.02 -10.98 9.47
N PRO A 225 -12.58 -10.42 8.39
CA PRO A 225 -12.73 -8.97 8.28
C PRO A 225 -13.72 -8.49 9.36
N PRO A 226 -13.52 -7.29 9.95
CA PRO A 226 -14.38 -6.76 11.01
C PRO A 226 -15.73 -6.22 10.52
N CYS A 227 -15.86 -5.99 9.21
CA CYS A 227 -17.11 -5.59 8.55
C CYS A 227 -17.21 -6.19 7.15
N THR A 228 -18.38 -6.11 6.52
CA THR A 228 -18.57 -6.43 5.09
C THR A 228 -18.34 -5.20 4.21
N VAL A 229 -18.30 -5.39 2.88
CA VAL A 229 -18.18 -4.28 1.91
C VAL A 229 -19.39 -3.36 1.95
N GLU A 230 -20.58 -3.88 2.26
CA GLU A 230 -21.83 -3.13 2.40
C GLU A 230 -21.88 -2.27 3.67
N GLN A 231 -21.09 -2.62 4.69
CA GLN A 231 -21.01 -1.91 5.98
C GLN A 231 -19.98 -0.77 6.01
N LEU A 232 -19.11 -0.66 5.00
CA LEU A 232 -18.16 0.46 4.90
C LEU A 232 -18.91 1.82 4.81
N PRO A 233 -18.29 2.95 5.20
CA PRO A 233 -18.78 4.27 4.80
C PRO A 233 -18.65 4.45 3.27
N ARG A 234 -19.00 5.64 2.75
CA ARG A 234 -18.59 6.04 1.39
C ARG A 234 -17.06 5.93 1.27
N ILE A 235 -16.57 5.35 0.18
CA ILE A 235 -15.15 5.27 -0.15
C ILE A 235 -14.94 6.08 -1.43
N ASP A 236 -14.02 7.04 -1.38
CA ASP A 236 -13.70 7.92 -2.51
C ASP A 236 -12.55 7.37 -3.35
N ALA A 237 -11.58 6.74 -2.68
CA ALA A 237 -10.37 6.20 -3.30
C ALA A 237 -10.03 4.80 -2.76
N VAL A 238 -9.63 3.89 -3.66
CA VAL A 238 -8.83 2.71 -3.31
C VAL A 238 -7.41 2.91 -3.83
N VAL A 239 -6.40 2.64 -3.00
CA VAL A 239 -5.01 2.49 -3.44
C VAL A 239 -4.61 1.01 -3.41
N ILE A 240 -4.03 0.52 -4.51
CA ILE A 240 -3.49 -0.85 -4.61
C ILE A 240 -1.96 -0.78 -4.62
N SER A 241 -1.26 -1.45 -3.72
CA SER A 241 0.21 -1.48 -3.71
C SER A 241 0.79 -2.36 -4.81
N HIS A 242 0.22 -3.55 -5.02
CA HIS A 242 0.71 -4.54 -5.98
C HIS A 242 -0.31 -5.65 -6.25
N SER A 243 0.09 -6.64 -7.06
CA SER A 243 -0.85 -7.60 -7.65
C SER A 243 -1.09 -8.91 -6.89
N HIS A 244 -0.48 -9.16 -5.71
CA HIS A 244 -0.68 -10.42 -4.99
C HIS A 244 -2.12 -10.59 -4.48
N TYR A 245 -2.52 -11.83 -4.19
CA TYR A 245 -3.92 -12.19 -3.93
C TYR A 245 -4.48 -11.69 -2.59
N ASP A 246 -3.61 -11.36 -1.66
CA ASP A 246 -3.88 -10.80 -0.34
C ASP A 246 -3.95 -9.27 -0.33
N HIS A 247 -3.57 -8.62 -1.43
CA HIS A 247 -3.61 -7.16 -1.62
C HIS A 247 -4.60 -6.75 -2.72
N LEU A 248 -4.75 -7.57 -3.77
CA LEU A 248 -5.70 -7.38 -4.86
C LEU A 248 -6.67 -8.57 -4.94
N ASP A 249 -7.68 -8.59 -4.07
CA ASP A 249 -8.73 -9.60 -4.04
C ASP A 249 -9.86 -9.31 -5.06
N ALA A 250 -10.14 -10.27 -5.94
CA ALA A 250 -11.17 -10.11 -6.97
C ALA A 250 -12.59 -10.04 -6.39
N GLY A 251 -12.86 -10.68 -5.24
CA GLY A 251 -14.16 -10.58 -4.58
C GLY A 251 -14.41 -9.18 -4.02
N SER A 252 -13.40 -8.60 -3.38
CA SER A 252 -13.42 -7.24 -2.84
C SER A 252 -13.55 -6.18 -3.93
N VAL A 253 -12.78 -6.31 -5.03
CA VAL A 253 -12.90 -5.44 -6.21
C VAL A 253 -14.32 -5.48 -6.79
N ALA A 254 -14.89 -6.68 -6.98
CA ALA A 254 -16.25 -6.82 -7.49
C ALA A 254 -17.31 -6.18 -6.56
N GLY A 255 -17.22 -6.42 -5.24
CA GLY A 255 -18.17 -5.84 -4.27
C GLY A 255 -18.06 -4.32 -4.16
N LEU A 256 -16.85 -3.76 -4.14
CA LEU A 256 -16.62 -2.32 -4.09
C LEU A 256 -17.12 -1.63 -5.36
N ASN A 257 -16.81 -2.20 -6.53
CA ASN A 257 -17.28 -1.68 -7.81
C ASN A 257 -18.81 -1.80 -7.96
N GLN A 258 -19.42 -2.88 -7.47
CA GLN A 258 -20.88 -3.03 -7.44
C GLN A 258 -21.56 -1.98 -6.53
N ARG A 259 -20.92 -1.60 -5.42
CA ARG A 259 -21.49 -0.66 -4.45
C ARG A 259 -21.32 0.81 -4.83
N PHE A 260 -20.14 1.18 -5.32
CA PHE A 260 -19.77 2.59 -5.53
C PHE A 260 -19.61 2.97 -7.01
N GLY A 261 -19.47 2.01 -7.93
CA GLY A 261 -19.37 2.26 -9.37
C GLY A 261 -18.27 3.26 -9.74
N GLY A 262 -18.59 4.15 -10.69
CA GLY A 262 -17.66 5.18 -11.19
C GLY A 262 -17.33 6.31 -10.20
N GLU A 263 -18.06 6.44 -9.08
CA GLU A 263 -17.71 7.42 -8.03
C GLU A 263 -16.41 7.04 -7.31
N LEU A 264 -16.13 5.73 -7.19
CA LEU A 264 -14.93 5.22 -6.56
C LEU A 264 -13.73 5.28 -7.52
N ARG A 265 -12.68 6.03 -7.16
CA ARG A 265 -11.44 6.05 -7.93
C ARG A 265 -10.47 4.96 -7.47
N TRP A 266 -9.95 4.18 -8.42
CA TRP A 266 -8.93 3.17 -8.18
C TRP A 266 -7.56 3.70 -8.61
N PHE A 267 -6.60 3.78 -7.69
CA PHE A 267 -5.21 4.13 -7.95
C PHE A 267 -4.36 2.85 -7.93
N VAL A 268 -3.68 2.56 -9.04
CA VAL A 268 -2.92 1.30 -9.23
C VAL A 268 -1.54 1.56 -9.87
N PRO A 269 -0.52 0.72 -9.64
CA PRO A 269 0.75 0.79 -10.35
C PRO A 269 0.62 0.30 -11.80
N LEU A 270 1.53 0.76 -12.68
CA LEU A 270 1.62 0.36 -14.10
C LEU A 270 1.38 -1.15 -14.36
N GLY A 271 0.52 -1.47 -15.32
CA GLY A 271 0.18 -2.82 -15.74
C GLY A 271 -1.01 -3.48 -15.01
N LEU A 272 -1.78 -2.73 -14.21
CA LEU A 272 -3.00 -3.23 -13.52
C LEU A 272 -4.32 -2.65 -14.04
N MET A 273 -4.33 -1.54 -14.79
CA MET A 273 -5.53 -0.92 -15.34
C MET A 273 -6.35 -1.91 -16.16
N ASP A 274 -5.71 -2.62 -17.10
CA ASP A 274 -6.36 -3.63 -17.94
C ASP A 274 -7.07 -4.72 -17.11
N TRP A 275 -6.51 -5.11 -15.96
CA TRP A 275 -7.14 -6.09 -15.08
C TRP A 275 -8.34 -5.50 -14.32
N LEU A 276 -8.22 -4.29 -13.76
CA LEU A 276 -9.32 -3.56 -13.10
C LEU A 276 -10.48 -3.28 -14.08
N THR A 277 -10.18 -2.80 -15.29
CA THR A 277 -11.18 -2.52 -16.33
C THR A 277 -11.88 -3.80 -16.80
N LYS A 278 -11.17 -4.94 -16.88
CA LYS A 278 -11.79 -6.26 -17.14
C LYS A 278 -12.67 -6.76 -16.00
N MET A 279 -12.47 -6.28 -14.77
CA MET A 279 -13.38 -6.48 -13.64
C MET A 279 -14.56 -5.50 -13.64
N GLY A 280 -14.65 -4.60 -14.62
CA GLY A 280 -15.73 -3.63 -14.78
C GLY A 280 -15.51 -2.31 -14.04
N CYS A 281 -14.30 -2.02 -13.56
CA CYS A 281 -13.98 -0.74 -12.91
C CYS A 281 -13.75 0.35 -13.97
N GLU A 282 -14.56 1.42 -13.93
CA GLU A 282 -14.57 2.49 -14.93
C GLU A 282 -13.61 3.63 -14.60
N ASN A 283 -13.48 3.98 -13.32
CA ASN A 283 -12.66 5.09 -12.84
C ASN A 283 -11.32 4.57 -12.27
N VAL A 284 -10.40 4.22 -13.17
CA VAL A 284 -9.07 3.68 -12.82
C VAL A 284 -7.99 4.67 -13.25
N MET A 285 -7.04 4.94 -12.37
CA MET A 285 -5.83 5.72 -12.60
C MET A 285 -4.62 4.83 -12.36
N GLU A 286 -3.77 4.72 -13.37
CA GLU A 286 -2.57 3.91 -13.36
C GLU A 286 -1.34 4.81 -13.42
N LEU A 287 -0.38 4.57 -12.52
CA LEU A 287 0.76 5.47 -12.31
C LEU A 287 2.08 4.69 -12.24
N ASP A 288 3.14 5.29 -12.78
CA ASP A 288 4.53 4.90 -12.50
C ASP A 288 4.99 5.47 -11.14
N TRP A 289 6.14 5.03 -10.66
CA TRP A 289 6.78 5.65 -9.50
C TRP A 289 7.05 7.14 -9.76
N TRP A 290 6.70 7.94 -8.76
CA TRP A 290 6.77 9.40 -8.74
C TRP A 290 5.77 10.12 -9.63
N GLU A 291 4.87 9.41 -10.31
CA GLU A 291 3.70 10.01 -10.96
C GLU A 291 2.58 10.23 -9.93
N GLU A 292 1.78 11.27 -10.21
CA GLU A 292 0.78 11.78 -9.28
C GLU A 292 -0.58 12.05 -9.96
N ASN A 293 -1.65 11.94 -9.19
CA ASN A 293 -3.01 12.30 -9.60
C ASN A 293 -3.86 12.63 -8.35
N CYS A 294 -5.09 13.13 -8.54
CA CYS A 294 -6.02 13.46 -7.46
C CYS A 294 -7.34 12.67 -7.59
N VAL A 295 -8.30 12.83 -6.70
CA VAL A 295 -9.69 12.42 -6.95
C VAL A 295 -10.43 13.59 -7.62
N PRO A 296 -11.18 13.41 -8.72
CA PRO A 296 -11.85 14.53 -9.39
C PRO A 296 -12.79 15.28 -8.45
N GLY A 297 -12.59 16.59 -8.31
CA GLY A 297 -13.33 17.43 -7.36
C GLY A 297 -12.67 17.58 -5.98
N HIS A 298 -11.56 16.86 -5.74
CA HIS A 298 -10.67 16.97 -4.59
C HIS A 298 -9.22 17.15 -5.09
N ASP A 299 -9.04 18.18 -5.94
CA ASP A 299 -7.78 18.47 -6.64
C ASP A 299 -6.65 18.95 -5.70
N ASP A 300 -6.99 19.24 -4.44
CA ASP A 300 -6.11 19.62 -3.35
C ASP A 300 -5.49 18.41 -2.61
N ILE A 301 -5.95 17.19 -2.88
CA ILE A 301 -5.42 15.95 -2.30
C ILE A 301 -4.74 15.10 -3.36
N THR A 302 -3.41 15.07 -3.31
CA THR A 302 -2.56 14.40 -4.30
C THR A 302 -2.16 13.00 -3.85
N PHE A 303 -2.45 12.01 -4.68
CA PHE A 303 -2.01 10.62 -4.58
C PHE A 303 -0.77 10.43 -5.47
N VAL A 304 0.33 10.00 -4.88
CA VAL A 304 1.60 9.71 -5.58
C VAL A 304 1.90 8.23 -5.44
N CYS A 305 2.10 7.52 -6.55
CA CYS A 305 2.66 6.17 -6.49
C CYS A 305 4.16 6.30 -6.21
N THR A 306 4.69 5.67 -5.17
CA THR A 306 6.10 5.75 -4.79
C THR A 306 6.77 4.38 -4.77
N PRO A 307 8.11 4.30 -4.84
CA PRO A 307 8.76 2.99 -4.92
C PRO A 307 8.57 2.12 -3.67
N ALA A 308 8.67 0.82 -3.88
CA ALA A 308 8.79 -0.21 -2.85
C ALA A 308 9.71 -1.32 -3.37
N GLN A 309 10.34 -2.09 -2.48
CA GLN A 309 11.17 -3.23 -2.87
C GLN A 309 10.38 -4.52 -2.74
N HIS A 310 9.61 -4.85 -3.77
CA HIS A 310 8.77 -6.04 -3.80
C HIS A 310 8.68 -6.64 -5.22
N TRP A 311 7.60 -7.32 -5.54
CA TRP A 311 7.36 -7.95 -6.84
C TRP A 311 5.84 -8.11 -7.07
N SER A 312 5.45 -8.60 -8.25
CA SER A 312 4.04 -8.75 -8.62
C SER A 312 3.81 -10.10 -9.31
N LYS A 313 2.76 -10.85 -8.97
CA LYS A 313 2.36 -12.08 -9.67
C LYS A 313 0.93 -12.52 -9.36
N ARG A 314 0.21 -13.05 -10.35
CA ARG A 314 -1.13 -13.67 -10.16
C ARG A 314 -1.21 -15.06 -10.79
N THR A 315 -0.60 -15.26 -11.95
CA THR A 315 -0.61 -16.52 -12.70
C THR A 315 0.79 -17.11 -12.82
N ALA A 316 0.93 -18.26 -13.48
CA ALA A 316 2.23 -18.90 -13.66
C ALA A 316 3.22 -18.08 -14.51
N MET A 317 2.73 -17.12 -15.32
CA MET A 317 3.46 -16.50 -16.44
C MET A 317 3.45 -14.96 -16.43
N ASP A 318 3.06 -14.31 -15.33
CA ASP A 318 2.91 -12.85 -15.21
C ASP A 318 3.73 -12.19 -14.08
N ASP A 319 4.72 -12.91 -13.55
CA ASP A 319 5.81 -12.40 -12.72
C ASP A 319 6.28 -11.02 -13.22
N ASN A 320 6.11 -9.97 -12.42
CA ASN A 320 6.53 -8.59 -12.71
C ASN A 320 6.03 -8.04 -14.06
N LYS A 321 4.85 -8.45 -14.56
CA LYS A 321 4.18 -7.75 -15.68
C LYS A 321 3.51 -6.45 -15.25
N SER A 322 3.00 -6.41 -14.03
CA SER A 322 2.64 -5.17 -13.36
C SER A 322 3.75 -4.74 -12.40
N LEU A 323 3.80 -3.44 -12.14
CA LEU A 323 4.64 -2.81 -11.14
C LEU A 323 4.11 -3.14 -9.73
N TRP A 324 4.81 -2.65 -8.72
CA TRP A 324 4.46 -2.66 -7.31
C TRP A 324 4.93 -1.33 -6.73
N GLY A 325 4.31 -0.83 -5.67
CA GLY A 325 4.67 0.44 -5.08
C GLY A 325 4.06 0.68 -3.71
N SER A 326 4.58 1.71 -3.07
CA SER A 326 3.96 2.39 -1.94
C SER A 326 3.10 3.55 -2.44
N TRP A 327 2.36 4.19 -1.55
CA TRP A 327 1.54 5.36 -1.87
C TRP A 327 1.75 6.48 -0.86
N CYS A 328 1.97 7.70 -1.37
CA CYS A 328 1.85 8.92 -0.59
C CYS A 328 0.49 9.56 -0.89
N VAL A 329 -0.23 10.00 0.13
CA VAL A 329 -1.42 10.85 -0.03
C VAL A 329 -1.17 12.15 0.71
N LEU A 330 -1.27 13.26 -0.02
CA LEU A 330 -0.82 14.58 0.38
C LEU A 330 -2.01 15.52 0.32
N GLY A 331 -2.65 15.76 1.47
CA GLY A 331 -3.73 16.74 1.61
C GLY A 331 -3.24 18.11 2.10
N PRO A 332 -4.16 19.08 2.22
CA PRO A 332 -3.86 20.41 2.73
C PRO A 332 -3.41 20.43 4.20
N ASP A 333 -4.01 19.58 5.05
CA ASP A 333 -3.78 19.57 6.50
C ASP A 333 -2.99 18.34 6.97
N HIS A 334 -3.14 17.19 6.28
CA HIS A 334 -2.53 15.92 6.69
C HIS A 334 -1.80 15.19 5.55
N ARG A 335 -0.83 14.35 5.92
CA ARG A 335 -0.13 13.45 4.99
C ARG A 335 -0.13 12.01 5.48
N PHE A 336 -0.54 11.11 4.60
CA PHE A 336 -0.56 9.67 4.82
C PHE A 336 0.44 8.95 3.90
N PHE A 337 1.10 7.92 4.43
CA PHE A 337 1.92 6.99 3.65
C PHE A 337 1.41 5.55 3.82
N PHE A 338 1.34 4.81 2.72
CA PHE A 338 1.05 3.38 2.73
C PHE A 338 2.19 2.62 2.08
N ALA A 339 2.90 1.80 2.85
CA ALA A 339 4.10 1.11 2.38
C ALA A 339 3.81 0.00 1.35
N GLY A 340 2.60 -0.56 1.35
CA GLY A 340 2.33 -1.84 0.70
C GLY A 340 3.15 -2.97 1.32
N ASP A 341 3.45 -3.99 0.52
CA ASP A 341 4.53 -4.93 0.83
C ASP A 341 5.88 -4.41 0.34
N THR A 342 6.92 -4.61 1.16
CA THR A 342 8.27 -4.19 0.81
C THR A 342 9.32 -4.87 1.70
N GLY A 343 10.48 -5.21 1.13
CA GLY A 343 11.73 -5.31 1.87
C GLY A 343 12.33 -3.93 2.12
N TYR A 344 13.35 -3.82 2.97
CA TYR A 344 14.00 -2.52 3.20
C TYR A 344 14.84 -2.07 1.98
N CYS A 345 14.76 -0.79 1.63
CA CYS A 345 15.53 -0.17 0.55
C CYS A 345 15.77 1.34 0.80
N SER A 346 16.70 1.97 0.08
CA SER A 346 17.03 3.38 0.26
C SER A 346 15.91 4.35 -0.13
N SER A 347 14.92 3.90 -0.89
CA SER A 347 13.87 4.78 -1.43
C SER A 347 13.00 5.41 -0.34
N PHE A 348 12.90 4.83 0.86
CA PHE A 348 12.16 5.46 1.97
C PHE A 348 12.78 6.80 2.40
N GLN A 349 14.10 6.95 2.29
CA GLN A 349 14.80 8.22 2.52
C GLN A 349 14.61 9.22 1.38
N GLU A 350 14.37 8.76 0.15
CA GLU A 350 13.97 9.63 -0.98
C GLU A 350 12.54 10.15 -0.76
N ILE A 351 11.61 9.25 -0.41
CA ILE A 351 10.21 9.57 -0.11
C ILE A 351 10.10 10.55 1.06
N GLY A 352 10.77 10.27 2.18
CA GLY A 352 10.78 11.14 3.36
C GLY A 352 11.38 12.52 3.09
N ARG A 353 12.47 12.62 2.31
CA ARG A 353 13.04 13.92 1.89
C ARG A 353 12.10 14.72 0.98
N ARG A 354 11.38 14.06 0.07
CA ARG A 354 10.55 14.72 -0.94
C ARG A 354 9.19 15.14 -0.39
N TYR A 355 8.50 14.23 0.30
CA TYR A 355 7.10 14.36 0.72
C TYR A 355 6.89 14.42 2.23
N GLY A 356 7.90 14.08 3.04
CA GLY A 356 7.81 14.15 4.49
C GLY A 356 7.76 15.58 5.08
N PRO A 357 7.56 15.70 6.40
CA PRO A 357 7.17 14.62 7.32
C PRO A 357 5.73 14.13 7.04
N PHE A 358 5.44 12.88 7.41
CA PHE A 358 4.08 12.30 7.33
C PHE A 358 3.41 12.32 8.69
N ASP A 359 2.09 12.48 8.74
CA ASP A 359 1.32 12.42 10.00
C ASP A 359 1.07 10.96 10.42
N LEU A 360 0.75 10.11 9.45
CA LEU A 360 0.59 8.66 9.64
C LEU A 360 1.27 7.88 8.50
N ALA A 361 1.96 6.79 8.84
CA ALA A 361 2.39 5.77 7.89
C ALA A 361 1.84 4.39 8.25
N ALA A 362 1.23 3.67 7.32
CA ALA A 362 0.86 2.27 7.46
C ALA A 362 1.98 1.38 6.90
N ILE A 363 2.65 0.63 7.78
CA ILE A 363 3.91 -0.09 7.48
C ILE A 363 3.77 -1.58 7.88
N PRO A 364 4.14 -2.53 7.00
CA PRO A 364 4.08 -3.96 7.30
C PRO A 364 5.06 -4.34 8.40
N ILE A 365 4.64 -5.26 9.28
CA ILE A 365 5.52 -5.85 10.30
C ILE A 365 5.54 -7.39 10.28
N GLY A 366 4.76 -8.03 9.41
CA GLY A 366 4.64 -9.49 9.30
C GLY A 366 5.11 -10.05 7.95
N ALA A 367 5.12 -11.38 7.84
CA ALA A 367 5.60 -12.17 6.69
C ALA A 367 7.14 -12.24 6.51
N TYR A 368 7.92 -12.05 7.58
CA TYR A 368 9.36 -11.87 7.50
C TYR A 368 10.21 -13.13 7.75
N HIS A 369 9.67 -14.25 8.25
CA HIS A 369 10.50 -15.40 8.63
C HIS A 369 10.32 -16.62 7.70
N PRO A 370 11.42 -17.24 7.21
CA PRO A 370 12.81 -17.00 7.56
C PRO A 370 13.43 -15.81 6.78
N ARG A 371 14.31 -15.03 7.44
CA ARG A 371 14.88 -13.80 6.85
C ARG A 371 15.63 -14.05 5.54
N ASP A 372 16.32 -15.18 5.39
CA ASP A 372 17.06 -15.49 4.14
C ASP A 372 16.15 -15.78 2.93
N MET A 373 14.86 -16.03 3.17
CA MET A 373 13.79 -16.14 2.18
C MET A 373 13.05 -14.80 1.98
N MET A 374 12.79 -14.08 3.07
CA MET A 374 11.84 -12.96 3.04
C MET A 374 12.48 -11.57 3.00
N GLN A 375 13.71 -11.36 3.47
CA GLN A 375 14.33 -10.02 3.62
C GLN A 375 14.37 -9.17 2.32
N GLY A 376 14.39 -9.81 1.15
CA GLY A 376 14.35 -9.10 -0.12
C GLY A 376 12.98 -8.45 -0.41
N GLN A 377 11.90 -8.96 0.19
CA GLN A 377 10.51 -8.73 -0.20
C GLN A 377 9.59 -8.32 0.96
N HIS A 378 9.91 -8.66 2.21
CA HIS A 378 9.21 -8.23 3.43
C HIS A 378 10.21 -7.79 4.52
N VAL A 379 9.97 -6.62 5.10
CA VAL A 379 10.64 -6.13 6.30
C VAL A 379 10.26 -6.94 7.55
N ASP A 380 11.19 -7.04 8.50
CA ASP A 380 10.85 -7.39 9.88
C ASP A 380 10.58 -6.11 10.72
N PRO A 381 10.10 -6.22 11.97
CA PRO A 381 9.67 -5.04 12.74
C PRO A 381 10.78 -4.00 12.98
N GLU A 382 12.03 -4.42 13.06
CA GLU A 382 13.22 -3.57 13.19
C GLU A 382 13.46 -2.76 11.91
N GLU A 383 13.35 -3.38 10.73
CA GLU A 383 13.37 -2.69 9.44
C GLU A 383 12.13 -1.81 9.25
N ALA A 384 10.96 -2.19 9.77
CA ALA A 384 9.75 -1.36 9.75
C ALA A 384 9.92 -0.08 10.57
N VAL A 385 10.54 -0.16 11.76
CA VAL A 385 10.90 1.03 12.56
C VAL A 385 11.93 1.90 11.83
N GLN A 386 12.85 1.31 11.06
CA GLN A 386 13.77 2.08 10.21
C GLN A 386 13.00 2.83 9.10
N ILE A 387 12.02 2.20 8.43
CA ILE A 387 11.14 2.87 7.45
C ILE A 387 10.39 4.04 8.10
N HIS A 388 9.81 3.87 9.30
CA HIS A 388 9.15 4.94 10.05
C HIS A 388 10.07 6.17 10.26
N GLN A 389 11.34 5.94 10.61
CA GLN A 389 12.34 7.00 10.76
C GLN A 389 12.72 7.66 9.43
N ASP A 390 12.96 6.87 8.38
CA ASP A 390 13.40 7.38 7.06
C ASP A 390 12.33 8.21 6.35
N LEU A 391 11.05 7.84 6.52
CA LEU A 391 9.89 8.61 6.05
C LEU A 391 9.68 9.93 6.83
N GLN A 392 10.29 10.08 8.00
CA GLN A 392 9.99 11.15 8.96
C GLN A 392 8.50 11.13 9.36
N ALA A 393 7.96 9.94 9.63
CA ALA A 393 6.56 9.79 10.05
C ALA A 393 6.40 10.16 11.54
N LYS A 394 5.43 11.03 11.88
CA LYS A 394 5.09 11.38 13.27
C LYS A 394 4.51 10.19 14.01
N GLN A 395 3.60 9.47 13.37
CA GLN A 395 3.01 8.23 13.85
C GLN A 395 2.98 7.16 12.76
N SER A 396 2.88 5.89 13.14
CA SER A 396 2.72 4.77 12.23
C SER A 396 1.81 3.69 12.79
N VAL A 397 1.12 2.98 11.91
CA VAL A 397 0.23 1.86 12.24
C VAL A 397 0.75 0.58 11.59
N ALA A 398 0.78 -0.49 12.38
CA ALA A 398 1.29 -1.79 11.94
C ALA A 398 0.26 -2.58 11.12
N ILE A 399 0.67 -3.00 9.93
CA ILE A 399 -0.15 -3.80 9.00
C ILE A 399 0.53 -5.13 8.62
N HIS A 400 -0.10 -5.92 7.75
CA HIS A 400 0.42 -7.18 7.18
C HIS A 400 0.64 -8.32 8.19
N TRP A 401 0.14 -8.18 9.42
CA TRP A 401 0.26 -9.19 10.48
C TRP A 401 -1.12 -9.65 11.00
N GLY A 402 -1.14 -10.60 11.94
CA GLY A 402 -2.33 -10.99 12.71
C GLY A 402 -3.53 -11.56 11.91
N THR A 403 -3.40 -11.78 10.59
CA THR A 403 -4.56 -12.02 9.70
C THR A 403 -4.42 -13.27 8.84
N PHE A 404 -3.33 -13.38 8.07
CA PHE A 404 -3.00 -14.54 7.23
C PHE A 404 -1.70 -15.21 7.68
N ALA A 405 -1.57 -16.50 7.37
CA ALA A 405 -0.36 -17.29 7.64
C ALA A 405 0.49 -17.39 6.38
N LEU A 406 1.25 -16.33 6.08
CA LEU A 406 2.02 -16.21 4.82
C LEU A 406 3.49 -16.63 4.99
N ALA A 407 4.02 -16.53 6.21
CA ALA A 407 5.38 -16.91 6.57
C ALA A 407 5.39 -17.71 7.89
N TYR A 408 6.58 -17.96 8.45
CA TYR A 408 6.79 -18.96 9.51
C TYR A 408 7.08 -18.39 10.90
N GLU A 409 7.06 -17.06 11.10
CA GLU A 409 7.11 -16.42 12.42
C GLU A 409 5.86 -16.74 13.26
N TYR A 410 6.00 -16.73 14.58
CA TYR A 410 4.88 -16.88 15.49
C TYR A 410 3.90 -15.69 15.35
N TYR A 411 2.60 -15.95 15.28
CA TYR A 411 1.61 -14.93 14.89
C TYR A 411 1.51 -13.69 15.82
N LEU A 412 1.98 -13.78 17.08
CA LEU A 412 2.10 -12.65 18.02
C LEU A 412 3.55 -12.13 18.20
N GLU A 413 4.51 -12.68 17.45
CA GLU A 413 5.90 -12.18 17.43
C GLU A 413 6.02 -10.76 16.83
N PRO A 414 5.29 -10.38 15.76
CA PRO A 414 5.46 -9.06 15.14
C PRO A 414 5.23 -7.88 16.11
N PRO A 415 4.14 -7.80 16.90
CA PRO A 415 3.96 -6.73 17.89
C PRO A 415 4.99 -6.75 19.03
N ALA A 416 5.48 -7.93 19.40
CA ALA A 416 6.49 -8.07 20.44
C ALA A 416 7.81 -7.45 19.97
N ARG A 417 8.32 -7.89 18.82
CA ARG A 417 9.53 -7.34 18.19
C ARG A 417 9.39 -5.86 17.81
N LEU A 418 8.21 -5.40 17.41
CA LEU A 418 7.97 -3.96 17.15
C LEU A 418 8.24 -3.11 18.40
N ARG A 419 7.71 -3.52 19.56
CA ARG A 419 7.95 -2.80 20.83
C ARG A 419 9.42 -2.82 21.24
N GLU A 420 10.08 -3.96 21.11
CA GLU A 420 11.52 -4.10 21.36
C GLU A 420 12.36 -3.21 20.43
N ALA A 421 12.00 -3.13 19.15
CA ALA A 421 12.66 -2.28 18.15
C ALA A 421 12.50 -0.78 18.47
N LEU A 422 11.30 -0.36 18.91
CA LEU A 422 11.04 1.02 19.34
C LEU A 422 11.86 1.39 20.58
N GLU A 423 11.88 0.51 21.59
CA GLU A 423 12.66 0.71 22.82
C GLU A 423 14.17 0.83 22.51
N GLN A 424 14.72 -0.06 21.67
CA GLN A 424 16.11 -0.02 21.22
C GLN A 424 16.47 1.27 20.47
N LYS A 425 15.50 1.88 19.77
CA LYS A 425 15.66 3.14 19.04
C LYS A 425 15.34 4.39 19.88
N GLY A 426 14.91 4.23 21.14
CA GLY A 426 14.49 5.33 22.02
C GLY A 426 13.19 6.02 21.57
N LEU A 427 12.36 5.34 20.79
CA LEU A 427 11.10 5.86 20.27
C LEU A 427 9.94 5.58 21.23
N LYS A 428 8.96 6.48 21.25
CA LYS A 428 7.76 6.34 22.08
C LYS A 428 6.85 5.24 21.52
N PRO A 429 6.25 4.34 22.34
CA PRO A 429 5.32 3.31 21.86
C PRO A 429 4.15 3.87 21.03
N GLU A 430 3.77 5.13 21.27
CA GLU A 430 2.71 5.81 20.54
C GLU A 430 3.12 6.28 19.14
N SER A 431 4.43 6.33 18.81
CA SER A 431 4.91 6.73 17.48
C SER A 431 4.80 5.60 16.44
N PHE A 432 4.72 4.33 16.86
CA PHE A 432 4.40 3.22 15.97
C PHE A 432 3.59 2.16 16.73
N PHE A 433 2.29 2.14 16.48
CA PHE A 433 1.33 1.35 17.24
C PHE A 433 0.73 0.20 16.41
N THR A 434 0.30 -0.84 17.11
CA THR A 434 -0.67 -1.83 16.60
C THR A 434 -2.09 -1.39 16.90
N LEU A 435 -3.05 -1.93 16.16
CA LEU A 435 -4.48 -1.86 16.46
C LEU A 435 -5.03 -3.29 16.53
N ASP A 436 -6.16 -3.47 17.21
CA ASP A 436 -6.98 -4.68 17.08
C ASP A 436 -7.76 -4.68 15.74
N HIS A 437 -8.20 -5.84 15.26
CA HIS A 437 -8.98 -5.93 14.01
C HIS A 437 -10.30 -5.19 14.17
N GLY A 438 -10.53 -4.13 13.38
CA GLY A 438 -11.71 -3.27 13.44
C GLY A 438 -11.59 -2.10 14.42
N GLU A 439 -10.49 -1.98 15.16
CA GLU A 439 -10.22 -0.80 15.98
C GLU A 439 -9.90 0.43 15.11
N SER A 440 -10.36 1.58 15.58
CA SER A 440 -10.17 2.88 14.95
C SER A 440 -9.45 3.84 15.89
N ARG A 441 -8.44 4.55 15.37
CA ARG A 441 -7.67 5.55 16.12
C ARG A 441 -7.67 6.89 15.39
N LEU A 442 -7.96 7.95 16.14
CA LEU A 442 -7.83 9.33 15.67
C LEU A 442 -6.38 9.77 15.89
N VAL A 443 -5.73 10.23 14.81
CA VAL A 443 -4.35 10.69 14.77
C VAL A 443 -4.37 12.18 15.10
N ALA A 444 -4.16 12.51 16.38
CA ALA A 444 -4.17 13.89 16.83
C ALA A 444 -2.95 14.64 16.28
N SER A 445 -3.18 15.70 15.52
CA SER A 445 -2.14 16.67 15.16
C SER A 445 -1.60 17.29 16.46
N GLN A 446 -0.42 16.87 16.90
CA GLN A 446 0.21 17.44 18.10
C GLN A 446 0.53 18.91 17.84
N GLN A 447 -0.19 19.81 18.52
CA GLN A 447 0.21 21.20 18.68
C GLN A 447 1.38 21.26 19.66
N GLY A 448 2.58 21.09 19.12
CA GLY A 448 3.84 21.17 19.83
C GLY A 448 4.97 20.74 18.89
N ASP A 449 5.93 21.63 18.64
CA ASP A 449 7.15 21.26 17.93
C ASP A 449 7.84 20.14 18.70
N VAL A 450 8.32 19.11 17.99
CA VAL A 450 9.12 18.02 18.57
C VAL A 450 10.58 18.47 18.82
N PHE A 451 10.82 19.79 18.71
CA PHE A 451 12.10 20.48 18.89
C PHE A 451 11.95 21.69 19.84
N ASP A 452 11.49 21.44 21.06
CA ASP A 452 11.69 22.28 22.26
C ASP A 452 12.40 21.45 23.35
#